data_AF-A0A7W2A0C7-F1
#
_entry.id   AF-A0A7W2A0C7-F1
#
_cell.length_a   1.000
_cell.length_b   1.000
_cell.length_c   1.000
_cell.angle_alpha   90.00
_cell.angle_beta   90.00
_cell.angle_gamma   90.00
#
_symmetry.space_group_name_H-M   'P 1'
#
loop_
_entity.id
_entity.type
_entity.pdbx_description
1 polymer ?
#
loop_
_entity_poly.entity_id
_entity_poly.type
_entity_poly.pdbx_seq_one_letter_code
_entity_poly.pdbx_strand_id
1 'polypeptide(L)'
;MKIKKIMFTFVIAALLTAFLIPVNAQIQDGGNNTPRADALLGTWKVRVAGTLTKLPPLDEFMTFSAGGGIVESNNFPFIQIGLAAGPGHGTWRYAGRNRFPFTFIKFLFTPQGEAAGTLKVTSVIHYSPASDTWSSQAT
;
A
#
# COMPACT_ATOMS: atom_id res chain seq x y z
N MET A 1 -11.97 -25.99 15.69
CA MET A 1 -11.09 -24.84 15.39
C MET A 1 -11.97 -23.64 15.02
N LYS A 2 -12.09 -22.62 15.89
CA LYS A 2 -13.00 -21.47 15.68
C LYS A 2 -12.27 -20.37 14.92
N ILE A 3 -12.69 -20.10 13.69
CA ILE A 3 -12.16 -19.01 12.85
C ILE A 3 -13.07 -17.79 13.04
N LYS A 4 -12.54 -16.71 13.64
CA LYS A 4 -13.26 -15.43 13.76
C LYS A 4 -13.06 -14.61 12.47
N LYS A 5 -14.17 -14.17 11.86
CA LYS A 5 -14.21 -13.29 10.68
C LYS A 5 -14.45 -11.84 11.12
N ILE A 6 -13.76 -10.89 10.50
CA ILE A 6 -13.99 -9.44 10.69
C ILE A 6 -14.27 -8.83 9.30
N MET A 7 -15.39 -8.11 9.17
CA MET A 7 -15.84 -7.34 7.99
C MET A 7 -15.68 -5.84 8.28
N PHE A 8 -15.33 -5.03 7.28
CA PHE A 8 -15.43 -3.56 7.35
C PHE A 8 -16.00 -2.99 6.04
N THR A 9 -16.86 -1.97 6.19
CA THR A 9 -17.66 -1.31 5.15
C THR A 9 -17.26 0.16 5.06
N PHE A 10 -17.19 0.76 3.87
CA PHE A 10 -17.16 2.23 3.73
C PHE A 10 -17.97 2.77 2.53
N VAL A 11 -18.65 3.90 2.80
CA VAL A 11 -19.63 4.62 1.99
C VAL A 11 -19.00 5.91 1.45
N ILE A 12 -19.36 6.33 0.23
CA ILE A 12 -18.93 7.60 -0.37
C ILE A 12 -19.80 8.76 0.14
N ALA A 13 -19.11 9.78 0.68
CA ALA A 13 -19.51 11.17 0.92
C ALA A 13 -20.72 11.47 1.84
N ALA A 14 -20.57 11.21 3.14
CA ALA A 14 -21.06 12.07 4.23
C ALA A 14 -20.42 11.62 5.55
N LEU A 15 -19.81 12.56 6.30
CA LEU A 15 -19.33 12.45 7.70
C LEU A 15 -19.39 11.03 8.32
N LEU A 16 -18.30 10.25 8.28
CA LEU A 16 -18.25 9.01 9.06
C LEU A 16 -16.83 8.71 9.57
N THR A 17 -16.78 8.49 10.87
CA THR A 17 -15.64 8.26 11.77
C THR A 17 -14.61 7.24 11.31
N ALA A 18 -13.35 7.58 11.58
CA ALA A 18 -12.16 6.76 11.37
C ALA A 18 -12.24 5.38 12.04
N PHE A 19 -11.83 4.34 11.32
CA PHE A 19 -11.40 3.07 11.90
C PHE A 19 -10.00 2.74 11.41
N LEU A 20 -9.02 2.89 12.32
CA LEU A 20 -7.66 2.42 12.17
C LEU A 20 -7.66 0.90 12.42
N ILE A 21 -7.34 0.09 11.42
CA ILE A 21 -7.07 -1.33 11.65
C ILE A 21 -5.56 -1.54 11.63
N PRO A 22 -4.95 -2.02 12.73
CA PRO A 22 -3.53 -2.29 12.81
C PRO A 22 -3.12 -3.46 11.88
N VAL A 23 -2.21 -3.21 10.94
CA VAL A 23 -1.41 -4.26 10.27
C VAL A 23 -0.17 -4.50 11.12
N ASN A 24 -0.12 -5.60 11.89
CA ASN A 24 1.04 -5.93 12.70
C ASN A 24 2.20 -6.38 11.80
N ALA A 25 3.19 -5.52 11.65
CA ALA A 25 4.51 -5.97 11.23
C ALA A 25 5.42 -5.83 12.46
N GLN A 26 5.68 -6.94 13.16
CA GLN A 26 6.53 -6.91 14.35
C GLN A 26 7.99 -6.65 13.95
N ILE A 27 8.48 -5.44 14.24
CA ILE A 27 9.92 -5.18 14.34
C ILE A 27 10.22 -4.93 15.81
N GLN A 28 10.89 -5.88 16.46
CA GLN A 28 11.47 -5.66 17.78
C GLN A 28 12.68 -4.75 17.63
N ASP A 29 12.53 -3.47 17.96
CA ASP A 29 13.68 -2.61 18.21
C ASP A 29 13.51 -1.84 19.52
N GLY A 30 14.33 -2.19 20.50
CA GLY A 30 14.33 -1.60 21.83
C GLY A 30 15.15 -0.31 21.84
N GLY A 31 14.52 0.83 21.57
CA GLY A 31 15.15 2.14 21.79
C GLY A 31 14.56 3.29 20.97
N ASN A 32 13.98 4.27 21.65
CA ASN A 32 13.46 5.56 21.14
C ASN A 32 12.40 5.45 20.02
N ASN A 33 11.13 5.50 20.44
CA ASN A 33 9.87 5.36 19.67
C ASN A 33 9.60 6.39 18.54
N THR A 34 10.63 6.98 17.91
CA THR A 34 10.45 7.77 16.69
C THR A 34 10.99 6.97 15.51
N PRO A 35 10.14 6.49 14.60
CA PRO A 35 10.55 5.90 13.33
C PRO A 35 11.51 6.85 12.64
N ARG A 36 12.69 6.34 12.37
CA ARG A 36 13.66 6.96 11.50
C ARG A 36 13.29 6.63 10.05
N ALA A 37 13.85 7.39 9.11
CA ALA A 37 13.58 7.19 7.69
C ALA A 37 13.94 5.77 7.22
N ASP A 38 14.89 5.12 7.90
CA ASP A 38 15.34 3.75 7.64
C ASP A 38 14.31 2.67 8.00
N ALA A 39 13.32 2.96 8.85
CA ALA A 39 12.34 1.98 9.32
C ALA A 39 11.45 1.39 8.20
N LEU A 40 11.32 2.08 7.06
CA LEU A 40 10.54 1.61 5.92
C LEU A 40 11.40 0.89 4.86
N LEU A 41 12.73 0.90 5.00
CA LEU A 41 13.64 0.33 3.98
C LEU A 41 13.45 -1.18 3.82
N GLY A 42 13.67 -1.64 2.59
CA GLY A 42 13.55 -3.05 2.22
C GLY A 42 12.23 -3.36 1.53
N THR A 43 11.92 -4.65 1.44
CA THR A 43 10.75 -5.16 0.72
C THR A 43 9.68 -5.64 1.70
N TRP A 44 8.46 -5.17 1.48
CA TRP A 44 7.29 -5.48 2.30
C TRP A 44 6.27 -6.22 1.46
N LYS A 45 5.71 -7.29 2.01
CA LYS A 45 4.47 -7.88 1.50
C LYS A 45 3.30 -7.09 2.08
N VAL A 46 2.57 -6.39 1.24
CA VAL A 46 1.39 -5.61 1.62
C VAL A 46 0.15 -6.33 1.10
N ARG A 47 -0.89 -6.37 1.94
CA ARG A 47 -2.21 -6.87 1.58
C ARG A 47 -3.15 -5.68 1.49
N VAL A 48 -3.67 -5.39 0.31
CA VAL A 48 -4.71 -4.37 0.15
C VAL A 48 -6.06 -5.05 0.28
N ALA A 49 -6.83 -4.65 1.28
CA ALA A 49 -8.21 -5.09 1.42
C ALA A 49 -9.05 -4.51 0.27
N GLY A 50 -9.86 -5.35 -0.40
CA GLY A 50 -10.72 -4.90 -1.49
C GLY A 50 -11.80 -3.94 -0.97
N THR A 51 -11.70 -2.66 -1.33
CA THR A 51 -12.66 -1.60 -0.92
C THR A 51 -13.66 -1.23 -2.01
N LEU A 52 -13.57 -1.83 -3.21
CA LEU A 52 -14.55 -1.69 -4.27
C LEU A 52 -15.24 -3.04 -4.51
N THR A 53 -16.57 -3.04 -4.42
CA THR A 53 -17.46 -4.20 -4.54
C THR A 53 -16.97 -5.19 -5.62
N LYS A 54 -16.61 -6.41 -5.18
CA LYS A 54 -16.25 -7.61 -5.97
C LYS A 54 -14.78 -7.83 -6.36
N LEU A 55 -13.84 -6.94 -6.07
CA LEU A 55 -12.42 -7.24 -6.33
C LEU A 55 -11.82 -8.08 -5.20
N PRO A 56 -11.12 -9.19 -5.51
CA PRO A 56 -10.45 -9.98 -4.49
C PRO A 56 -9.35 -9.14 -3.82
N PRO A 57 -9.02 -9.40 -2.55
CA PRO A 57 -7.88 -8.74 -1.91
C PRO A 57 -6.62 -8.98 -2.73
N LEU A 58 -5.83 -7.94 -2.99
CA LEU A 58 -4.59 -8.04 -3.73
C LEU A 58 -3.40 -8.13 -2.77
N ASP A 59 -2.41 -8.93 -3.15
CA ASP A 59 -1.09 -8.95 -2.52
C ASP A 59 -0.16 -8.14 -3.42
N GLU A 60 0.63 -7.27 -2.80
CA GLU A 60 1.67 -6.48 -3.47
C GLU A 60 3.00 -6.59 -2.72
N PHE A 61 4.10 -6.48 -3.46
CA PHE A 61 5.41 -6.21 -2.90
C PHE A 61 5.76 -4.76 -3.13
N MET A 62 6.13 -4.05 -2.07
CA MET A 62 6.66 -2.70 -2.14
C MET A 62 8.09 -2.70 -1.61
N THR A 63 9.04 -2.24 -2.42
CA THR A 63 10.45 -2.12 -2.06
C THR A 63 10.84 -0.65 -1.94
N PHE A 64 11.31 -0.23 -0.78
CA PHE A 64 11.76 1.14 -0.50
C PHE A 64 13.28 1.16 -0.37
N SER A 65 13.94 1.94 -1.22
CA SER A 65 15.40 2.10 -1.22
C SER A 65 15.83 3.34 -0.43
N ALA A 66 17.05 3.30 0.12
CA ALA A 66 17.63 4.42 0.88
C ALA A 66 17.76 5.72 0.06
N GLY A 67 17.83 5.61 -1.27
CA GLY A 67 17.85 6.75 -2.18
C GLY A 67 16.47 7.39 -2.44
N GLY A 68 15.42 6.98 -1.72
CA GLY A 68 14.06 7.49 -1.92
C GLY A 68 13.33 6.88 -3.12
N GLY A 69 13.81 5.75 -3.67
CA GLY A 69 13.15 5.02 -4.75
C GLY A 69 12.15 4.00 -4.22
N ILE A 70 11.03 3.84 -4.91
CA ILE A 70 10.06 2.76 -4.66
C ILE A 70 9.84 1.93 -5.91
N VAL A 71 9.79 0.60 -5.73
CA VAL A 71 9.29 -0.35 -6.74
C VAL A 71 8.10 -1.07 -6.13
N GLU A 72 7.02 -1.19 -6.89
CA GLU A 72 5.85 -1.95 -6.51
C GLU A 72 5.56 -3.02 -7.56
N SER A 73 5.04 -4.17 -7.13
CA SER A 73 4.48 -5.19 -8.01
C SER A 73 3.31 -5.87 -7.30
N ASN A 74 2.27 -6.26 -8.03
CA ASN A 74 1.10 -6.88 -7.42
C ASN A 74 0.48 -7.96 -8.30
N ASN A 75 -0.43 -8.73 -7.70
CA ASN A 75 -1.20 -9.77 -8.39
C ASN A 75 -2.59 -9.30 -8.84
N PHE A 76 -2.82 -7.99 -8.95
CA PHE A 76 -4.12 -7.46 -9.37
C PHE A 76 -4.46 -7.97 -10.77
N PRO A 77 -5.65 -8.56 -10.98
CA PRO A 77 -6.00 -9.17 -12.25
C PRO A 77 -6.47 -8.10 -13.25
N PHE A 78 -5.56 -7.22 -13.69
CA PHE A 78 -5.84 -6.17 -14.70
C PHE A 78 -6.54 -6.74 -15.95
N ILE A 79 -6.28 -8.02 -16.27
CA ILE A 79 -6.87 -8.71 -17.42
C ILE A 79 -8.41 -8.77 -17.35
N GLN A 80 -8.99 -8.78 -16.14
CA GLN A 80 -10.43 -8.80 -15.94
C GLN A 80 -11.10 -7.48 -16.35
N ILE A 81 -10.34 -6.40 -16.44
CA ILE A 81 -10.78 -5.09 -16.93
C ILE A 81 -10.19 -4.76 -18.30
N GLY A 82 -9.69 -5.77 -19.02
CA GLY A 82 -9.16 -5.62 -20.38
C GLY A 82 -7.78 -4.97 -20.46
N LEU A 83 -7.00 -5.01 -19.38
CA LEU A 83 -5.67 -4.39 -19.30
C LEU A 83 -4.61 -5.39 -18.80
N ALA A 84 -3.34 -5.04 -18.97
CA ALA A 84 -2.22 -5.59 -18.23
C ALA A 84 -1.44 -4.42 -17.60
N ALA A 85 -0.72 -4.67 -16.52
CA ALA A 85 0.12 -3.66 -15.89
C ALA A 85 1.50 -4.22 -15.57
N GLY A 86 2.53 -3.40 -15.78
CA GLY A 86 3.87 -3.68 -15.31
C GLY A 86 4.06 -3.30 -13.83
N PRO A 87 5.28 -3.50 -13.30
CA PRO A 87 5.68 -2.96 -12.00
C PRO A 87 5.50 -1.44 -11.91
N GLY A 88 5.21 -0.95 -10.72
CA GLY A 88 5.23 0.47 -10.39
C GLY A 88 6.64 0.94 -10.07
N HIS A 89 7.03 2.11 -10.57
CA HIS A 89 8.29 2.76 -10.22
C HIS A 89 8.03 4.20 -9.77
N GLY A 90 8.73 4.65 -8.73
CA GLY A 90 8.67 6.05 -8.36
C GLY A 90 9.50 6.40 -7.14
N THR A 91 8.97 7.30 -6.32
CA THR A 91 9.70 7.86 -5.17
C THR A 91 8.91 7.81 -3.88
N TRP A 92 9.63 7.83 -2.76
CA TRP A 92 9.11 7.99 -1.42
C TRP A 92 10.05 8.88 -0.60
N ARG A 93 9.56 9.40 0.52
CA ARG A 93 10.39 10.11 1.50
C ARG A 93 9.78 10.01 2.89
N TYR A 94 10.61 10.21 3.91
CA TYR A 94 10.11 10.48 5.26
C TYR A 94 9.70 11.95 5.38
N ALA A 95 8.46 12.22 5.76
CA ALA A 95 7.93 13.57 5.96
C ALA A 95 7.86 13.99 7.44
N GLY A 96 8.47 13.20 8.33
CA GLY A 96 8.36 13.39 9.78
C GLY A 96 7.03 12.86 10.34
N ARG A 97 6.92 12.82 11.67
CA ARG A 97 5.69 12.42 12.37
C ARG A 97 5.10 11.10 11.87
N ASN A 98 5.96 10.12 11.58
CA ASN A 98 5.57 8.78 11.14
C ASN A 98 4.82 8.76 9.80
N ARG A 99 5.06 9.75 8.93
CA ARG A 99 4.44 9.88 7.61
C ARG A 99 5.46 9.64 6.51
N PHE A 100 5.09 8.78 5.57
CA PHE A 100 5.94 8.39 4.46
C PHE A 100 5.16 8.52 3.15
N PRO A 101 5.05 9.75 2.59
CA PRO A 101 4.46 9.94 1.28
C PRO A 101 5.24 9.20 0.21
N PHE A 102 4.52 8.59 -0.72
CA PHE A 102 5.09 7.94 -1.90
C PHE A 102 4.26 8.23 -3.15
N THR A 103 4.88 8.05 -4.30
CA THR A 103 4.20 8.06 -5.61
C THR A 103 4.90 7.06 -6.51
N PHE A 104 4.13 6.24 -7.22
CA PHE A 104 4.65 5.38 -8.28
C PHE A 104 3.78 5.46 -9.54
N ILE A 105 4.37 5.10 -10.67
CA ILE A 105 3.72 5.05 -11.97
C ILE A 105 3.90 3.64 -12.54
N LYS A 106 2.83 3.08 -13.12
CA LYS A 106 2.83 1.84 -13.90
C LYS A 106 2.56 2.14 -15.36
N PHE A 107 3.17 1.37 -16.25
CA PHE A 107 2.67 1.24 -17.61
C PHE A 107 1.46 0.32 -17.63
N LEU A 108 0.45 0.71 -18.41
CA LEU A 108 -0.70 -0.10 -18.75
C LEU A 108 -0.58 -0.54 -20.20
N PHE A 109 -0.98 -1.78 -20.46
CA PHE A 109 -0.95 -2.39 -21.78
C PHE A 109 -2.30 -3.03 -22.11
N THR A 110 -2.59 -3.20 -23.39
CA THR A 110 -3.65 -4.12 -23.83
C THR A 110 -3.19 -5.57 -23.57
N PRO A 111 -4.10 -6.55 -23.60
CA PRO A 111 -3.71 -7.96 -23.47
C PRO A 111 -2.73 -8.43 -24.56
N GLN A 112 -2.67 -7.72 -25.70
CA GLN A 112 -1.75 -7.98 -26.81
C GLN A 112 -0.37 -7.33 -26.62
N GLY A 113 -0.18 -6.53 -25.56
CA GLY A 113 1.08 -5.86 -25.24
C GLY A 113 1.19 -4.43 -25.78
N GLU A 114 0.16 -3.90 -26.43
CA GLU A 114 0.17 -2.52 -26.93
C GLU A 114 0.06 -1.52 -25.78
N ALA A 115 0.71 -0.36 -25.89
CA ALA A 115 0.63 0.68 -24.87
C ALA A 115 -0.82 1.18 -24.72
N ALA A 116 -1.36 1.11 -23.50
CA ALA A 116 -2.70 1.58 -23.16
C ALA A 116 -2.69 2.82 -22.26
N GLY A 117 -1.54 3.19 -21.69
CA GLY A 117 -1.36 4.41 -20.91
C GLY A 117 -0.53 4.19 -19.64
N THR A 118 -0.78 5.00 -18.62
CA THR A 118 -0.11 4.89 -17.32
C THR A 118 -1.09 5.01 -16.16
N LEU A 119 -0.86 4.27 -15.09
CA LEU A 119 -1.53 4.44 -13.80
C LEU A 119 -0.57 5.13 -12.83
N LYS A 120 -0.97 6.28 -12.28
CA LYS A 120 -0.24 6.97 -11.21
C LYS A 120 -0.96 6.74 -9.89
N VAL A 121 -0.21 6.30 -8.88
CA VAL A 121 -0.70 6.14 -7.51
C VAL A 121 0.09 7.07 -6.59
N THR A 122 -0.60 7.84 -5.77
CA THR A 122 -0.01 8.70 -4.74
C THR A 122 -0.70 8.41 -3.42
N SER A 123 0.08 8.18 -2.37
CA SER A 123 -0.48 7.95 -1.04
C SER A 123 0.53 8.27 0.06
N VAL A 124 0.12 8.11 1.32
CA VAL A 124 0.92 8.34 2.51
C VAL A 124 0.80 7.12 3.43
N ILE A 125 1.95 6.51 3.72
CA ILE A 125 2.03 5.47 4.75
C ILE A 125 2.15 6.14 6.11
N HIS A 126 1.40 5.63 7.07
CA HIS A 126 1.37 6.02 8.46
C HIS A 126 1.87 4.88 9.34
N TYR A 127 2.84 5.17 10.22
CA TYR A 127 3.25 4.25 11.28
C TYR A 127 2.68 4.65 12.64
N SER A 128 2.08 3.68 13.33
CA SER A 128 1.60 3.80 14.70
C SER A 128 2.54 3.03 15.64
N PRO A 129 3.39 3.72 16.43
CA PRO A 129 4.30 3.06 17.37
C PRO A 129 3.54 2.32 18.49
N ALA A 130 2.36 2.83 18.87
CA ALA A 130 1.56 2.23 19.94
C ALA A 130 1.07 0.82 19.61
N SER A 131 0.92 0.52 18.32
CA SER A 131 0.41 -0.77 17.82
C SER A 131 1.42 -1.50 16.94
N ASP A 132 2.60 -0.92 16.71
CA ASP A 132 3.62 -1.38 15.77
C ASP A 132 3.05 -1.69 14.37
N THR A 133 2.31 -0.72 13.81
CA THR A 133 1.53 -0.96 12.60
C THR A 133 1.69 0.09 11.53
N TRP A 134 1.74 -0.40 10.29
CA TRP A 134 1.82 0.40 9.07
C TRP A 134 0.47 0.40 8.37
N SER A 135 0.01 1.57 7.92
CA SER A 135 -1.26 1.70 7.21
C SER A 135 -1.18 2.77 6.14
N SER A 136 -1.99 2.64 5.10
CA SER A 136 -2.06 3.61 4.00
C SER A 136 -3.48 3.65 3.47
N GLN A 137 -3.93 4.81 3.01
CA GLN A 137 -5.22 4.96 2.32
C GLN A 137 -4.95 5.07 0.82
N ALA A 138 -5.45 4.11 0.03
CA ALA A 138 -5.44 4.26 -1.41
C ALA A 138 -6.36 5.43 -1.79
N THR A 139 -5.84 6.41 -2.54
CA THR A 139 -6.61 7.55 -3.08
C THR A 139 -6.53 7.54 -4.59
#